data_AF-A0A2R6HWJ0-F1
#
_entry.id   AF-A0A2R6HWJ0-F1
#
_cell.length_a   1.000
_cell.length_b   1.000
_cell.length_c   1.000
_cell.angle_alpha   90.00
_cell.angle_beta   90.00
_cell.angle_gamma   90.00
#
_symmetry.space_group_name_H-M   'P 1'
#
loop_
_entity.id
_entity.type
_entity.pdbx_description
1 polymer ?
#
loop_
_entity_poly.entity_id
_entity_poly.type
_entity_poly.pdbx_seq_one_letter_code
_entity_poly.pdbx_strand_id
1 'polypeptide(L)'
;MSDLEEEYQLEYFHEEGFVRRECPSCGDHFWTRDADRELCGEPPCADYEFIDDPGLDEPHSLAEMREAFLSFFEAHDHERIDPYPVAANRWRDDVLLTQASVYDFQPLVT
;
A
#
# COMPACT_ATOMS: atom_id res chain seq x y z
N MET A 1 18.29 6.91 13.38
CA MET A 1 17.80 7.46 12.11
C MET A 1 18.06 6.38 11.08
N SER A 2 17.03 5.93 10.39
CA SER A 2 17.09 4.75 9.52
C SER A 2 18.13 4.94 8.41
N ASP A 3 19.01 3.97 8.21
CA ASP A 3 20.05 3.93 7.15
C ASP A 3 19.46 3.93 5.71
N LEU A 4 18.13 4.06 5.55
CA LEU A 4 17.39 3.97 4.29
C LEU A 4 16.72 5.28 3.88
N GLU A 5 17.08 6.42 4.47
CA GLU A 5 16.43 7.70 4.13
C GLU A 5 16.57 8.05 2.64
N GLU A 6 17.69 7.68 2.01
CA GLU A 6 17.91 7.85 0.57
C GLU A 6 16.98 6.96 -0.26
N GLU A 7 16.71 5.72 0.18
CA GLU A 7 15.83 4.77 -0.52
C GLU A 7 14.36 5.24 -0.58
N TYR A 8 13.97 6.14 0.33
CA TYR A 8 12.63 6.73 0.36
C TYR A 8 12.49 8.01 -0.48
N GLN A 9 13.58 8.49 -1.10
CA GLN A 9 13.58 9.66 -1.98
C GLN A 9 13.57 9.23 -3.45
N LEU A 10 12.42 8.72 -3.89
CA LEU A 10 12.22 8.30 -5.27
C LEU A 10 12.15 9.52 -6.20
N GLU A 11 12.86 9.47 -7.33
CA GLU A 11 12.84 10.53 -8.36
C GLU A 11 11.40 10.84 -8.82
N TYR A 12 10.57 9.81 -8.95
CA TYR A 12 9.14 9.93 -9.25
C TYR A 12 8.39 10.92 -8.33
N PHE A 13 8.69 10.93 -7.03
CA PHE A 13 8.03 11.86 -6.10
C PHE A 13 8.41 13.31 -6.40
N HIS A 14 9.67 13.56 -6.73
CA HIS A 14 10.13 14.89 -7.10
C HIS A 14 9.55 15.35 -8.44
N GLU A 15 9.51 14.45 -9.43
CA GLU A 15 8.98 14.72 -10.76
C GLU A 15 7.46 15.00 -10.74
N GLU A 16 6.70 14.25 -9.93
CA GLU A 16 5.24 14.36 -9.84
C GLU A 16 4.74 15.41 -8.81
N GLY A 17 5.66 16.22 -8.28
CA GLY A 17 5.36 17.35 -7.40
C GLY A 17 4.96 16.97 -5.98
N PHE A 18 5.41 15.82 -5.49
CA PHE A 18 5.29 15.48 -4.08
C PHE A 18 6.34 16.24 -3.25
N VAL A 19 5.95 16.65 -2.06
CA VAL A 19 6.82 17.22 -1.04
C VAL A 19 6.89 16.29 0.16
N ARG A 20 8.10 16.10 0.70
CA ARG A 20 8.32 15.36 1.94
C ARG A 20 8.18 16.30 3.13
N ARG A 21 7.39 15.89 4.13
CA ARG A 21 7.15 16.65 5.36
C ARG A 21 7.29 15.75 6.58
N GLU A 22 7.52 16.35 7.73
CA GLU A 22 7.48 15.67 9.03
C GLU A 22 6.17 16.01 9.73
N CYS A 23 5.43 15.00 10.18
CA CYS A 23 4.17 15.17 10.89
C CYS A 23 4.44 15.73 12.30
N PRO A 24 3.89 16.88 12.70
CA PRO A 24 4.15 17.47 14.01
C PRO A 24 3.53 16.68 15.17
N SER A 25 2.62 15.73 14.90
CA SER A 25 1.93 14.92 15.90
C SER A 25 2.68 13.63 16.26
N CYS A 26 3.23 12.91 15.27
CA CYS A 26 3.93 11.63 15.50
C CYS A 26 5.43 11.68 15.20
N GLY A 27 5.92 12.70 14.48
CA GLY A 27 7.33 12.81 14.05
C GLY A 27 7.68 11.98 12.80
N ASP A 28 6.72 11.25 12.22
CA ASP A 28 6.97 10.48 11.00
C ASP A 28 7.05 11.37 9.77
N HIS A 29 7.90 10.97 8.83
CA HIS A 29 7.98 11.62 7.53
C HIS A 29 6.95 11.03 6.57
N PHE A 30 6.28 11.87 5.80
CA PHE A 30 5.31 11.48 4.79
C PHE A 30 5.46 12.30 3.51
N TRP A 31 4.98 11.77 2.40
CA TRP A 31 4.95 12.43 1.11
C TRP A 31 3.52 12.87 0.78
N THR A 32 3.37 14.09 0.27
CA THR A 32 2.07 14.67 -0.09
C THR A 32 2.22 15.55 -1.32
N ARG A 33 1.19 15.62 -2.17
CA ARG A 33 1.10 16.63 -3.25
C ARG A 33 0.49 17.94 -2.76
N ASP A 34 -0.22 17.90 -1.63
CA ASP A 34 -0.73 19.09 -0.95
C ASP A 34 0.38 19.71 -0.11
N ALA A 35 0.90 20.85 -0.56
CA ALA A 35 1.97 21.60 0.08
C ALA A 35 1.53 22.33 1.36
N ASP A 36 0.23 22.36 1.68
CA ASP A 36 -0.31 22.96 2.91
C ASP A 36 -0.64 21.88 3.97
N ARG A 37 -0.69 20.60 3.60
CA ARG A 37 -0.95 19.48 4.52
C ARG A 37 0.11 19.30 5.61
N GLU A 38 -0.27 19.45 6.88
CA GLU A 38 0.64 19.31 8.02
C GLU A 38 0.67 17.89 8.64
N LEU A 39 -0.45 17.16 8.60
CA LEU A 39 -0.61 15.86 9.27
C LEU A 39 -0.49 14.69 8.27
N CYS A 40 0.12 13.58 8.71
CA CYS A 40 0.39 12.41 7.85
C CYS A 40 -0.87 11.71 7.32
N GLY A 41 -2.03 11.87 7.99
CA GLY A 41 -3.28 11.21 7.60
C GLY A 41 -3.55 9.87 8.24
N GLU A 42 -2.59 9.33 8.98
CA GLU A 42 -2.75 8.05 9.69
C GLU A 42 -3.33 8.29 11.09
N PRO A 43 -4.26 7.46 11.56
CA PRO A 43 -4.67 7.48 12.97
C PRO A 43 -3.46 7.25 13.90
N PRO A 44 -3.31 8.00 15.00
CA PRO A 44 -4.27 8.93 15.59
C PRO A 44 -4.15 10.38 15.10
N CYS A 45 -3.27 10.68 14.14
CA CYS A 45 -3.03 12.04 13.65
C CYS A 45 -4.17 12.57 12.77
N ALA A 46 -5.01 11.71 12.21
CA ALA A 46 -6.22 12.08 11.48
C ALA A 46 -7.33 11.05 11.71
N ASP A 47 -8.57 11.50 11.52
CA ASP A 47 -9.77 10.66 11.54
C ASP A 47 -10.18 10.25 10.11
N TYR A 48 -11.11 9.31 9.99
CA TYR A 48 -11.67 8.93 8.70
C TYR A 48 -12.64 9.99 8.16
N GLU A 49 -12.33 10.52 6.98
CA GLU A 49 -13.16 11.54 6.31
C GLU A 49 -14.14 10.94 5.30
N PHE A 50 -13.94 9.68 4.89
CA PHE A 50 -14.69 9.08 3.79
C PHE A 50 -16.09 8.56 4.15
N ILE A 51 -16.52 8.69 5.42
CA ILE A 51 -17.85 8.27 5.86
C ILE A 51 -18.86 9.32 5.39
N ASP A 52 -19.83 8.90 4.59
CA ASP A 52 -20.80 9.77 3.89
C ASP A 52 -20.18 10.74 2.86
N ASP A 53 -18.87 10.63 2.59
CA ASP A 53 -18.13 11.37 1.56
C ASP A 53 -17.15 10.42 0.81
N PRO A 54 -17.65 9.58 -0.12
CA PRO A 54 -16.84 8.53 -0.72
C PRO A 54 -15.69 9.10 -1.56
N GLY A 55 -14.47 8.59 -1.33
CA GLY A 55 -13.26 9.03 -2.05
C GLY A 55 -13.09 8.50 -3.48
N LEU A 56 -14.03 7.70 -3.98
CA LEU A 56 -14.04 7.20 -5.36
C LEU A 56 -15.26 7.77 -6.09
N ASP A 57 -15.10 8.08 -7.38
CA ASP A 57 -16.18 8.63 -8.21
C ASP A 57 -17.39 7.70 -8.30
N GLU A 58 -17.15 6.38 -8.28
CA GLU A 58 -18.19 5.35 -8.38
C GLU A 58 -18.05 4.28 -7.29
N PRO A 59 -19.16 3.75 -6.76
CA PRO A 59 -19.13 2.63 -5.83
C PRO A 59 -18.79 1.33 -6.56
N HIS A 60 -18.00 0.48 -5.92
CA HIS A 60 -17.64 -0.83 -6.44
C HIS A 60 -18.05 -1.95 -5.49
N SER A 61 -18.53 -3.07 -6.03
CA SER A 61 -18.59 -4.34 -5.32
C SER A 61 -17.20 -4.94 -5.14
N LEU A 62 -17.10 -5.95 -4.25
CA LEU A 62 -15.84 -6.68 -4.03
C LEU A 62 -15.31 -7.38 -5.29
N ALA A 63 -16.21 -7.83 -6.17
CA ALA A 63 -15.81 -8.50 -7.40
C ALA A 63 -15.30 -7.48 -8.44
N GLU A 64 -15.98 -6.34 -8.56
CA GLU A 64 -15.60 -5.26 -9.48
C GLU A 64 -14.26 -4.65 -9.11
N MET A 65 -14.05 -4.30 -7.83
CA MET A 65 -12.77 -3.73 -7.39
C MET A 65 -11.62 -4.72 -7.56
N ARG A 66 -11.85 -6.01 -7.29
CA ARG A 66 -10.86 -7.07 -7.54
C ARG A 66 -10.47 -7.11 -9.01
N GLU A 67 -11.45 -7.10 -9.91
CA GLU A 67 -11.17 -7.19 -11.34
C GLU A 67 -10.51 -5.90 -11.86
N ALA A 68 -10.92 -4.72 -11.38
CA ALA A 68 -10.31 -3.45 -11.73
C ALA A 68 -8.81 -3.43 -11.38
N PHE A 69 -8.45 -3.88 -10.18
CA PHE A 69 -7.05 -3.97 -9.76
C PHE A 69 -6.26 -4.98 -10.60
N LEU A 70 -6.79 -6.21 -10.76
CA LEU A 70 -6.09 -7.29 -11.47
C LEU A 70 -5.89 -6.96 -12.96
N SER A 71 -6.97 -6.57 -13.64
CA SER A 71 -6.94 -6.20 -15.06
C SER A 71 -5.99 -5.02 -15.34
N PHE A 72 -5.88 -4.05 -14.42
CA PHE A 72 -4.93 -2.95 -14.56
C PHE A 72 -3.50 -3.48 -14.64
N PHE A 73 -3.05 -4.32 -13.71
CA PHE A 73 -1.68 -4.86 -13.73
C PHE A 73 -1.45 -5.86 -14.86
N GLU A 74 -2.45 -6.66 -15.23
CA GLU A 74 -2.39 -7.54 -16.41
C GLU A 74 -2.13 -6.75 -17.70
N ALA A 75 -2.75 -5.57 -17.85
CA ALA A 75 -2.51 -4.68 -18.99
C ALA A 75 -1.11 -4.03 -19.00
N HIS A 76 -0.40 -4.09 -17.87
CA HIS A 76 0.97 -3.59 -17.69
C HIS A 76 1.97 -4.75 -17.49
N ASP A 77 1.76 -5.86 -18.21
CA ASP A 77 2.69 -7.00 -18.30
C ASP A 77 2.92 -7.79 -17.00
N HIS A 78 2.02 -7.69 -16.01
CA HIS A 78 2.05 -8.55 -14.83
C HIS A 78 1.21 -9.82 -15.05
N GLU A 79 1.77 -10.99 -14.71
CA GLU A 79 1.03 -12.25 -14.77
C GLU A 79 0.06 -12.38 -13.59
N ARG A 80 -1.20 -12.70 -13.89
CA ARG A 80 -2.22 -13.00 -12.87
C ARG A 80 -2.02 -14.40 -12.31
N ILE A 81 -1.98 -14.50 -10.98
CA ILE A 81 -1.84 -15.75 -10.25
C ILE A 81 -3.09 -15.98 -9.41
N ASP A 82 -3.59 -17.21 -9.40
CA ASP A 82 -4.69 -17.61 -8.53
C ASP A 82 -4.29 -17.55 -7.05
N PRO A 83 -5.22 -17.17 -6.14
CA PRO A 83 -4.90 -17.01 -4.73
C PRO A 83 -4.45 -18.34 -4.10
N TYR A 84 -3.41 -18.27 -3.26
CA TYR A 84 -2.95 -19.41 -2.49
C TYR A 84 -3.93 -19.75 -1.34
N PRO A 85 -3.88 -20.99 -0.82
CA PRO A 85 -4.68 -21.37 0.34
C PRO A 85 -4.34 -20.51 1.56
N VAL A 86 -5.33 -20.14 2.39
CA VAL A 86 -5.05 -19.40 3.65
C VAL A 86 -4.16 -20.15 4.64
N ALA A 87 -3.99 -21.46 4.48
CA ALA A 87 -3.16 -22.32 5.31
C ALA A 87 -1.73 -22.40 4.76
N ALA A 88 -0.87 -21.49 5.24
CA ALA A 88 0.54 -21.37 4.82
C ALA A 88 1.38 -22.61 5.15
N ASN A 89 0.98 -23.39 6.16
CA ASN A 89 1.67 -24.62 6.54
C ASN A 89 1.71 -25.70 5.44
N ARG A 90 1.08 -25.47 4.28
CA ARG A 90 1.15 -26.33 3.10
C ARG A 90 2.44 -26.16 2.28
N TRP A 91 3.16 -25.03 2.42
CA TRP A 91 4.39 -24.77 1.66
C TRP A 91 5.55 -24.22 2.50
N ARG A 92 5.31 -23.88 3.76
CA ARG A 92 6.31 -23.41 4.74
C ARG A 92 6.02 -23.99 6.12
N ASP A 93 6.99 -23.95 7.04
CA ASP A 93 6.91 -24.60 8.36
C ASP A 93 7.05 -23.63 9.55
N ASP A 94 7.28 -22.35 9.30
CA ASP A 94 7.50 -21.30 10.28
C ASP A 94 6.23 -20.51 10.67
N VAL A 95 5.17 -20.55 9.86
CA VAL A 95 3.87 -19.93 10.14
C VAL A 95 2.71 -20.82 9.74
N LEU A 96 1.56 -20.68 10.43
CA LEU A 96 0.38 -21.51 10.18
C LEU A 96 -0.52 -20.97 9.06
N LEU A 97 -0.66 -19.65 8.96
CA LEU A 97 -1.59 -18.96 8.07
C LEU A 97 -0.88 -17.90 7.23
N THR A 98 -1.40 -17.65 6.03
CA THR A 98 -0.94 -16.54 5.17
C THR A 98 -1.35 -15.20 5.80
N GLN A 99 -0.37 -14.35 6.11
CA GLN A 99 -0.61 -13.04 6.74
C GLN A 99 -0.43 -11.87 5.75
N ALA A 100 0.33 -12.08 4.68
CA ALA A 100 0.59 -11.11 3.64
C ALA A 100 0.75 -11.82 2.30
N SER A 101 0.49 -11.13 1.17
CA SER A 101 0.65 -11.70 -0.17
C SER A 101 2.07 -12.22 -0.45
N VAL A 102 3.09 -11.57 0.09
CA VAL A 102 4.50 -11.99 -0.08
C VAL A 102 4.79 -13.35 0.55
N TYR A 103 3.98 -13.81 1.52
CA TYR A 103 4.20 -15.10 2.18
C TYR A 103 4.02 -16.30 1.25
N ASP A 104 3.29 -16.14 0.15
CA ASP A 104 3.05 -17.19 -0.84
C ASP A 104 4.34 -17.57 -1.58
N PHE A 105 5.34 -16.67 -1.57
CA PHE A 105 6.63 -16.83 -2.25
C PHE A 105 7.80 -17.03 -1.28
N GLN A 106 7.58 -16.84 0.01
CA GLN A 106 8.61 -17.02 1.04
C GLN A 106 8.62 -18.46 1.59
N PRO A 107 9.78 -18.99 2.00
CA PRO A 107 11.12 -18.41 1.86
C PRO A 107 11.83 -18.86 0.57
N LEU A 108 11.18 -19.64 -0.28
CA LEU A 108 11.85 -20.40 -1.34
C LEU A 108 12.13 -19.58 -2.61
N VAL A 109 11.41 -18.47 -2.82
CA VAL A 109 11.57 -17.59 -4.00
C VAL A 109 12.30 -16.30 -3.64
N THR A 110 12.01 -15.74 -2.47
CA THR A 110 12.52 -14.43 -1.98
C THR A 110 13.96 -14.46 -1.53
#